data_AF-A0A8G2C7U7-F1
#
_entry.id   AF-A0A8G2C7U7-F1
#
_cell.length_a   1.000
_cell.length_b   1.000
_cell.length_c   1.000
_cell.angle_alpha   90.00
_cell.angle_beta   90.00
_cell.angle_gamma   90.00
#
_symmetry.space_group_name_H-M   'P 1'
#
loop_
_entity.id
_entity.type
_entity.pdbx_description
1 polymer ?
#
loop_
_entity_poly.entity_id
_entity_poly.type
_entity_poly.pdbx_seq_one_letter_code
_entity_poly.pdbx_strand_id
1 'polypeptide(L)'
;MVRRICYVFGMLFWITQITSCSSFVPIQRYLAQPVECTPIVHDSSDGLLLDNSLMCSSASIPCAFPVTTRSIPNLEYPLFTVERRNIGLDNPVSFWRSGCAGLYQVSSAPAKLVVVYINGYNGRPTGWKPIYNELQGLPVTHIFFNYPTGDSLETTAMVLSSLLCSNVRQLRDKYIVLLGHSQGGFIAVRTAQILSQHSFSPAIRQIVTLVTPWDGCKLARYAKLVNPVSPKVFDDIDTDSKFIHTVKSSPLPPETAYTLIYGATAESSKTANPNDELFTTENQLATGKNIKPTSTHNVLTSHAESLRDNEVVMLIKGCVEQCLMNFKTSSYTNQR
;
A
#
# COMPACT_ATOMS: atom_id res chain seq x y z
N MET A 1 41.00 -15.87 -16.67
CA MET A 1 41.57 -14.73 -15.91
C MET A 1 41.24 -13.46 -16.72
N VAL A 2 40.32 -12.61 -16.20
CA VAL A 2 40.18 -11.16 -16.47
C VAL A 2 39.89 -10.72 -17.93
N ARG A 3 38.92 -9.88 -18.30
CA ARG A 3 37.78 -9.17 -17.67
C ARG A 3 36.88 -8.72 -18.83
N ARG A 4 35.56 -8.81 -18.66
CA ARG A 4 34.54 -8.11 -19.47
C ARG A 4 34.46 -6.66 -18.98
N ILE A 5 34.51 -5.69 -19.89
CA ILE A 5 34.19 -4.28 -19.65
C ILE A 5 33.39 -3.79 -20.86
N CYS A 6 32.48 -2.85 -20.62
CA CYS A 6 31.72 -2.01 -21.56
C CYS A 6 30.28 -2.44 -21.87
N TYR A 7 29.38 -2.21 -20.92
CA TYR A 7 28.03 -1.70 -21.20
C TYR A 7 27.57 -0.82 -20.03
N VAL A 8 28.11 0.40 -19.96
CA VAL A 8 27.54 1.51 -19.18
C VAL A 8 27.71 2.77 -20.01
N PHE A 9 26.78 3.01 -20.93
CA PHE A 9 26.63 4.28 -21.63
C PHE A 9 25.15 4.52 -21.85
N GLY A 10 24.58 5.43 -21.06
CA GLY A 10 23.18 5.79 -21.19
C GLY A 10 22.59 6.51 -19.98
N MET A 11 23.32 7.43 -19.35
CA MET A 11 22.74 8.41 -18.41
C MET A 11 23.76 9.53 -18.20
N LEU A 12 23.90 10.39 -19.21
CA LEU A 12 24.71 11.60 -19.15
C LEU A 12 24.08 12.57 -20.12
N PHE A 13 23.08 13.32 -19.67
CA PHE A 13 22.71 14.65 -20.16
C PHE A 13 21.71 15.24 -19.16
N TRP A 14 21.68 16.57 -19.06
CA TRP A 14 20.87 17.41 -18.15
C TRP A 14 21.57 17.87 -16.86
N ILE A 15 22.62 18.68 -17.04
CA ILE A 15 23.02 19.72 -16.08
C ILE A 15 22.79 21.06 -16.78
N THR A 16 21.79 21.82 -16.39
CA THR A 16 21.83 23.30 -16.43
C THR A 16 20.78 23.93 -15.50
N GLN A 17 21.31 24.70 -14.55
CA GLN A 17 20.78 25.91 -13.93
C GLN A 17 19.48 25.88 -13.09
N ILE A 18 19.67 25.94 -11.76
CA ILE A 18 18.84 26.78 -10.89
C ILE A 18 19.77 27.59 -9.99
N THR A 19 19.88 28.89 -10.28
CA THR A 19 20.45 29.90 -9.38
C THR A 19 19.34 30.56 -8.55
N SER A 20 19.72 30.91 -7.32
CA SER A 20 19.11 31.89 -6.41
C SER A 20 17.70 31.61 -5.85
N CYS A 21 17.68 31.10 -4.61
CA CYS A 21 17.07 31.85 -3.50
C CYS A 21 17.67 31.35 -2.18
N SER A 22 18.74 32.02 -1.73
CA SER A 22 19.43 31.75 -0.48
C SER A 22 18.72 32.50 0.65
N SER A 23 17.92 31.79 1.44
CA SER A 23 17.65 32.19 2.82
C SER A 23 17.93 30.99 3.72
N PHE A 24 18.98 31.12 4.51
CA PHE A 24 19.35 30.16 5.55
C PHE A 24 18.23 30.14 6.60
N VAL A 25 17.37 29.13 6.54
CA VAL A 25 16.46 28.79 7.63
C VAL A 25 17.22 27.85 8.58
N PRO A 26 17.32 28.16 9.89
CA PRO A 26 17.96 27.25 10.84
C PRO A 26 17.22 25.91 10.79
N ILE A 27 17.98 24.81 10.75
CA ILE A 27 17.46 23.44 10.72
C ILE A 27 16.76 23.18 12.06
N GLN A 28 15.50 23.59 12.17
CA GLN A 28 14.55 22.93 13.05
C GLN A 28 14.43 21.51 12.51
N ARG A 29 14.76 20.53 13.37
CA ARG A 29 14.42 19.13 13.13
C ARG A 29 12.92 19.08 12.87
N TYR A 30 12.53 18.95 11.60
CA TYR A 30 11.14 18.82 11.20
C TYR A 30 10.61 17.52 11.84
N LEU A 31 9.87 17.67 12.94
CA LEU A 31 8.82 16.73 13.26
C LEU A 31 7.95 16.69 12.00
N ALA A 32 7.87 15.53 11.34
CA ALA A 32 6.96 15.34 10.21
C ALA A 32 5.59 15.85 10.66
N GLN A 33 5.13 16.97 10.11
CA GLN A 33 3.80 17.46 10.40
C GLN A 33 2.80 16.42 9.86
N PRO A 34 1.72 16.15 10.60
CA PRO A 34 0.75 15.14 10.22
C PRO A 34 0.11 15.50 8.87
N VAL A 35 -0.26 14.49 8.08
CA VAL A 35 -1.13 14.70 6.93
C VAL A 35 -2.48 15.18 7.48
N GLU A 36 -2.92 16.36 7.03
CA GLU A 36 -4.23 16.91 7.40
C GLU A 36 -5.15 16.82 6.19
N CYS A 37 -6.28 16.14 6.32
CA CYS A 37 -7.28 16.00 5.27
C CYS A 37 -8.63 16.53 5.72
N THR A 38 -9.26 17.37 4.89
CA THR A 38 -10.61 17.88 5.09
C THR A 38 -11.55 17.37 4.01
N PRO A 39 -12.81 17.02 4.33
CA PRO A 39 -13.77 16.60 3.33
C PRO A 39 -14.01 17.68 2.27
N ILE A 40 -13.97 17.28 1.01
CA ILE A 40 -14.49 18.07 -0.11
C ILE A 40 -15.93 17.62 -0.27
N VAL A 41 -16.88 18.50 0.03
CA VAL A 41 -18.30 18.21 -0.15
C VAL A 41 -18.56 17.99 -1.64
N HIS A 42 -18.79 16.74 -2.02
CA HIS A 42 -19.40 16.39 -3.29
C HIS A 42 -20.76 15.77 -3.01
N ASP A 43 -21.79 16.36 -3.60
CA ASP A 43 -23.16 15.87 -3.54
C ASP A 43 -23.28 14.69 -4.52
N SER A 44 -22.76 13.50 -4.15
CA SER A 44 -22.89 12.30 -4.98
C SER A 44 -23.97 11.38 -4.42
N SER A 45 -25.12 11.39 -5.07
CA SER A 45 -26.33 10.60 -4.77
C SER A 45 -26.28 9.15 -5.29
N ASP A 46 -25.10 8.60 -5.58
CA ASP A 46 -24.98 7.37 -6.39
C ASP A 46 -25.05 6.06 -5.57
N GLY A 47 -25.37 6.13 -4.28
CA GLY A 47 -25.52 4.93 -3.43
C GLY A 47 -24.23 4.13 -3.20
N LEU A 48 -23.07 4.78 -3.39
CA LEU A 48 -21.74 4.17 -3.21
C LEU A 48 -21.39 4.00 -1.74
N LEU A 49 -20.51 3.03 -1.44
CA LEU A 49 -19.94 2.87 -0.11
C LEU A 49 -18.98 4.02 0.25
N LEU A 50 -18.39 4.64 -0.78
CA LEU A 50 -17.40 5.71 -0.66
C LEU A 50 -17.91 6.98 -1.36
N ASP A 51 -18.29 7.97 -0.58
CA ASP A 51 -18.85 9.25 -1.03
C ASP A 51 -17.95 10.46 -0.68
N ASN A 52 -17.02 10.30 0.26
CA ASN A 52 -16.20 11.41 0.73
C ASN A 52 -14.83 11.47 0.04
N SER A 53 -14.67 12.42 -0.89
CA SER A 53 -13.37 12.88 -1.37
C SER A 53 -12.77 13.90 -0.38
N LEU A 54 -11.44 14.03 -0.35
CA LEU A 54 -10.74 14.88 0.61
C LEU A 54 -9.77 15.83 -0.08
N MET A 55 -9.52 16.98 0.56
CA MET A 55 -8.40 17.86 0.28
C MET A 55 -7.39 17.64 1.40
N CYS A 56 -6.23 17.10 1.05
CA CYS A 56 -5.17 16.78 1.99
C CYS A 56 -4.02 17.77 1.88
N SER A 57 -3.27 17.94 2.95
CA SER A 57 -2.01 18.69 2.97
C SER A 57 -0.97 17.91 3.76
N SER A 58 0.29 18.06 3.39
CA SER A 58 1.42 17.40 4.05
C SER A 58 2.63 18.30 3.93
N ALA A 59 3.49 18.33 4.95
CA ALA A 59 4.76 19.05 4.88
C ALA A 59 5.64 18.60 3.70
N SER A 60 5.44 17.37 3.21
CA SER A 60 6.23 16.82 2.11
C SER A 60 5.69 17.22 0.73
N ILE A 61 4.46 17.73 0.62
CA ILE A 61 3.81 18.07 -0.65
C ILE A 61 3.51 19.57 -0.67
N PRO A 62 4.19 20.36 -1.52
CA PRO A 62 3.94 21.80 -1.59
C PRO A 62 2.53 22.04 -2.15
N CYS A 63 1.68 22.60 -1.28
CA CYS A 63 0.24 22.84 -1.43
C CYS A 63 -0.67 21.64 -1.13
N ALA A 64 -1.93 21.96 -0.79
CA ALA A 64 -2.97 20.98 -0.64
C ALA A 64 -3.24 20.24 -1.96
N PHE A 65 -3.64 18.97 -1.86
CA PHE A 65 -3.85 18.06 -2.98
C PHE A 65 -5.13 17.25 -2.78
N PRO A 66 -5.91 17.03 -3.86
CA PRO A 66 -7.14 16.26 -3.77
C PRO A 66 -6.88 14.74 -3.75
N VAL A 67 -7.69 14.02 -2.98
CA VAL A 67 -7.79 12.55 -3.03
C VAL A 67 -9.25 12.17 -3.19
N THR A 68 -9.55 11.35 -4.19
CA THR A 68 -10.93 11.14 -4.65
C THR A 68 -11.45 9.75 -4.31
N THR A 69 -12.73 9.66 -3.99
CA THR A 69 -13.50 8.41 -4.01
C THR A 69 -14.28 8.32 -5.32
N ARG A 70 -14.21 7.19 -6.04
CA ARG A 70 -14.87 7.04 -7.34
C ARG A 70 -15.44 5.64 -7.52
N SER A 71 -16.59 5.54 -8.18
CA SER A 71 -17.04 4.26 -8.75
C SER A 71 -16.44 4.07 -10.14
N ILE A 72 -16.03 2.84 -10.44
CA ILE A 72 -15.48 2.44 -11.73
C ILE A 72 -16.18 1.18 -12.25
N PRO A 73 -16.39 1.03 -13.56
CA PRO A 73 -17.05 -0.15 -14.09
C PRO A 73 -16.18 -1.42 -13.98
N ASN A 74 -14.85 -1.28 -14.08
CA ASN A 74 -13.88 -2.36 -14.02
C ASN A 74 -12.44 -1.81 -13.95
N LEU A 75 -11.45 -2.69 -13.92
CA LEU A 75 -10.03 -2.33 -13.85
C LEU A 75 -9.43 -1.76 -15.15
N GLU A 76 -10.13 -1.75 -16.27
CA GLU A 76 -9.70 -1.03 -17.49
C GLU A 76 -9.98 0.49 -17.42
N TYR A 77 -10.05 1.03 -16.19
CA TYR A 77 -10.36 2.42 -15.97
C TYR A 77 -9.26 3.34 -16.55
N PRO A 78 -9.59 4.43 -17.27
CA PRO A 78 -8.61 5.28 -17.95
C PRO A 78 -7.54 5.94 -17.07
N LEU A 79 -7.67 5.89 -15.74
CA LEU A 79 -6.65 6.40 -14.82
C LEU A 79 -5.59 5.36 -14.42
N PHE A 80 -5.76 4.08 -14.78
CA PHE A 80 -4.84 2.99 -14.40
C PHE A 80 -3.81 2.65 -15.48
N THR A 81 -3.30 3.68 -16.17
CA THR A 81 -2.35 3.53 -17.28
C THR A 81 -0.89 3.41 -16.79
N VAL A 82 -0.01 2.96 -17.69
CA VAL A 82 1.43 2.84 -17.44
C VAL A 82 2.06 4.23 -17.25
N GLU A 83 1.63 5.20 -18.06
CA GLU A 83 2.13 6.58 -18.04
C GLU A 83 1.83 7.23 -16.70
N ARG A 84 0.60 7.08 -16.18
CA ARG A 84 0.21 7.63 -14.88
C ARG A 84 0.95 6.98 -13.72
N ARG A 85 1.16 5.67 -13.78
CA ARG A 85 2.02 4.96 -12.83
C ARG A 85 3.43 5.55 -12.83
N ASN A 86 4.03 5.79 -14.00
CA ASN A 86 5.37 6.39 -14.10
C ASN A 86 5.40 7.79 -13.48
N ILE A 87 4.37 8.62 -13.71
CA ILE A 87 4.26 9.92 -13.01
C ILE A 87 4.24 9.72 -11.50
N GLY A 88 3.51 8.72 -10.99
CA GLY A 88 3.45 8.41 -9.56
C GLY A 88 4.76 7.86 -8.96
N LEU A 89 5.69 7.40 -9.80
CA LEU A 89 7.04 7.01 -9.40
C LEU A 89 7.99 8.20 -9.41
N ASP A 90 8.04 8.88 -10.55
CA ASP A 90 9.07 9.88 -10.85
C ASP A 90 8.72 11.25 -10.28
N ASN A 91 7.42 11.57 -10.17
CA ASN A 91 6.93 12.84 -9.64
C ASN A 91 5.63 12.65 -8.80
N PRO A 92 5.76 12.10 -7.59
CA PRO A 92 4.63 11.87 -6.70
C PRO A 92 3.78 13.13 -6.41
N VAL A 93 4.41 14.30 -6.31
CA VAL A 93 3.71 15.58 -6.08
C VAL A 93 2.76 15.90 -7.23
N SER A 94 3.21 15.74 -8.48
CA SER A 94 2.35 15.93 -9.65
C SER A 94 1.19 14.93 -9.67
N PHE A 95 1.46 13.66 -9.31
CA PHE A 95 0.42 12.63 -9.24
C PHE A 95 -0.68 12.98 -8.23
N TRP A 96 -0.32 13.36 -6.99
CA TRP A 96 -1.29 13.78 -5.98
C TRP A 96 -2.14 14.96 -6.46
N ARG A 97 -1.49 15.98 -7.05
CA ARG A 97 -2.17 17.18 -7.55
C ARG A 97 -3.06 16.92 -8.75
N SER A 98 -2.86 15.82 -9.48
CA SER A 98 -3.69 15.46 -10.62
C SER A 98 -5.10 14.98 -10.27
N GLY A 99 -5.41 14.77 -8.98
CA GLY A 99 -6.73 14.28 -8.54
C GLY A 99 -7.04 12.84 -8.95
N CYS A 100 -5.99 12.07 -9.22
CA CYS A 100 -6.07 10.67 -9.65
C CYS A 100 -5.77 9.69 -8.51
N ALA A 101 -5.31 10.19 -7.37
CA ALA A 101 -5.12 9.36 -6.19
C ALA A 101 -6.44 9.20 -5.40
N GLY A 102 -6.57 8.07 -4.70
CA GLY A 102 -7.68 7.79 -3.81
C GLY A 102 -8.27 6.40 -3.97
N LEU A 103 -9.53 6.23 -3.57
CA LEU A 103 -10.21 4.93 -3.52
C LEU A 103 -11.15 4.76 -4.71
N TYR A 104 -10.98 3.65 -5.43
CA TYR A 104 -11.73 3.32 -6.62
C TYR A 104 -12.54 2.05 -6.38
N GLN A 105 -13.84 2.20 -6.13
CA GLN A 105 -14.76 1.09 -5.93
C GLN A 105 -15.23 0.55 -7.27
N VAL A 106 -15.17 -0.77 -7.47
CA VAL A 106 -15.81 -1.37 -8.64
C VAL A 106 -17.33 -1.39 -8.45
N SER A 107 -18.06 -0.86 -9.43
CA SER A 107 -19.53 -0.78 -9.46
C SER A 107 -20.14 -2.16 -9.25
N SER A 108 -20.71 -2.37 -8.06
CA SER A 108 -21.34 -3.61 -7.60
C SER A 108 -22.25 -3.30 -6.42
N ALA A 109 -23.19 -4.20 -6.10
CA ALA A 109 -24.02 -4.05 -4.92
C ALA A 109 -23.13 -4.06 -3.65
N PRO A 110 -23.24 -3.07 -2.73
CA PRO A 110 -22.40 -3.02 -1.55
C PRO A 110 -22.56 -4.27 -0.67
N ALA A 111 -21.48 -5.00 -0.47
CA ALA A 111 -21.42 -6.15 0.41
C ALA A 111 -21.06 -5.76 1.84
N LYS A 112 -21.12 -6.71 2.78
CA LYS A 112 -20.63 -6.51 4.15
C LYS A 112 -19.11 -6.62 4.25
N LEU A 113 -18.50 -7.49 3.43
CA LEU A 113 -17.05 -7.61 3.35
C LEU A 113 -16.51 -6.67 2.27
N VAL A 114 -15.49 -5.91 2.61
CA VAL A 114 -14.82 -4.93 1.75
C VAL A 114 -13.38 -5.35 1.61
N VAL A 115 -12.90 -5.48 0.38
CA VAL A 115 -11.50 -5.82 0.09
C VAL A 115 -10.83 -4.59 -0.51
N VAL A 116 -9.81 -4.09 0.18
CA VAL A 116 -8.99 -2.95 -0.27
C VAL A 116 -7.65 -3.45 -0.80
N TYR A 117 -7.38 -3.20 -2.08
CA TYR A 117 -6.17 -3.62 -2.77
C TYR A 117 -5.12 -2.50 -2.77
N ILE A 118 -3.92 -2.80 -2.28
CA ILE A 118 -2.83 -1.83 -2.06
C ILE A 118 -1.58 -2.31 -2.79
N ASN A 119 -1.25 -1.64 -3.89
CA ASN A 119 -0.15 -2.00 -4.78
C ASN A 119 1.24 -1.83 -4.15
N GLY A 120 2.22 -2.56 -4.69
CA GLY A 120 3.64 -2.38 -4.41
C GLY A 120 4.31 -1.23 -5.19
N TYR A 121 5.63 -1.11 -5.05
CA TYR A 121 6.44 -0.16 -5.81
C TYR A 121 6.33 -0.44 -7.31
N ASN A 122 6.15 0.58 -8.14
CA ASN A 122 5.91 0.43 -9.58
C ASN A 122 4.67 -0.41 -9.92
N GLY A 123 3.76 -0.56 -8.95
CA GLY A 123 2.47 -1.23 -9.11
C GLY A 123 1.37 -0.27 -9.57
N ARG A 124 0.25 -0.85 -10.01
CA ARG A 124 -0.98 -0.13 -10.37
C ARG A 124 -2.18 -1.07 -10.18
N PRO A 125 -3.41 -0.56 -10.00
CA PRO A 125 -4.58 -1.39 -9.71
C PRO A 125 -4.80 -2.58 -10.64
N THR A 126 -4.44 -2.46 -11.93
CA THR A 126 -4.55 -3.56 -12.90
C THR A 126 -3.64 -4.76 -12.61
N GLY A 127 -2.60 -4.61 -11.77
CA GLY A 127 -1.76 -5.73 -11.32
C GLY A 127 -2.53 -6.76 -10.50
N TRP A 128 -3.62 -6.36 -9.84
CA TRP A 128 -4.47 -7.24 -9.04
C TRP A 128 -5.50 -8.01 -9.86
N LYS A 129 -5.58 -7.84 -11.19
CA LYS A 129 -6.58 -8.50 -12.04
C LYS A 129 -6.73 -10.01 -11.79
N PRO A 130 -5.65 -10.82 -11.67
CA PRO A 130 -5.80 -12.26 -11.43
C PRO A 130 -6.57 -12.57 -10.14
N ILE A 131 -6.16 -11.94 -9.04
CA ILE A 131 -6.79 -12.09 -7.72
C ILE A 131 -8.20 -11.51 -7.72
N TYR A 132 -8.40 -10.33 -8.31
CA TYR A 132 -9.71 -9.71 -8.44
C TYR A 132 -10.70 -10.62 -9.18
N ASN A 133 -10.31 -11.18 -10.33
CA ASN A 133 -11.14 -12.08 -11.12
C ASN A 133 -11.57 -13.31 -10.32
N GLU A 134 -10.66 -13.91 -9.55
CA GLU A 134 -10.96 -15.07 -8.71
C GLU A 134 -11.94 -14.74 -7.57
N LEU A 135 -11.91 -13.49 -7.08
CA LEU A 135 -12.77 -13.02 -6.00
C LEU A 135 -14.12 -12.49 -6.48
N GLN A 136 -14.34 -12.28 -7.79
CA GLN A 136 -15.61 -11.72 -8.32
C GLN A 136 -16.84 -12.58 -8.01
N GLY A 137 -16.67 -13.88 -7.83
CA GLY A 137 -17.76 -14.79 -7.46
C GLY A 137 -18.18 -14.69 -5.99
N LEU A 138 -17.44 -13.94 -5.16
CA LEU A 138 -17.70 -13.81 -3.73
C LEU A 138 -18.53 -12.55 -3.45
N PRO A 139 -19.37 -12.54 -2.39
CA PRO A 139 -20.15 -11.37 -1.99
C PRO A 139 -19.25 -10.35 -1.27
N VAL A 140 -18.39 -9.66 -2.04
CA VAL A 140 -17.42 -8.68 -1.54
C VAL A 140 -17.48 -7.38 -2.35
N THR A 141 -17.21 -6.25 -1.70
CA THR A 141 -17.01 -4.97 -2.37
C THR A 141 -15.52 -4.76 -2.63
N HIS A 142 -15.16 -4.55 -3.90
CA HIS A 142 -13.77 -4.37 -4.32
C HIS A 142 -13.40 -2.90 -4.40
N ILE A 143 -12.34 -2.50 -3.69
CA ILE A 143 -11.85 -1.13 -3.65
C ILE A 143 -10.35 -1.11 -3.93
N PHE A 144 -9.93 -0.37 -4.94
CA PHE A 144 -8.51 -0.23 -5.28
C PHE A 144 -7.98 1.11 -4.77
N PHE A 145 -6.90 1.07 -4.00
CA PHE A 145 -6.20 2.29 -3.61
C PHE A 145 -5.17 2.65 -4.68
N ASN A 146 -5.45 3.72 -5.44
CA ASN A 146 -4.54 4.26 -6.44
C ASN A 146 -3.76 5.41 -5.82
N TYR A 147 -2.44 5.32 -5.80
CA TYR A 147 -1.56 6.28 -5.12
C TYR A 147 -0.19 6.35 -5.83
N PRO A 148 0.59 7.42 -5.64
CA PRO A 148 1.92 7.52 -6.22
C PRO A 148 2.90 6.63 -5.46
N THR A 149 3.26 5.51 -6.07
CA THR A 149 4.09 4.48 -5.41
C THR A 149 5.53 4.91 -5.08
N GLY A 150 5.98 6.07 -5.58
CA GLY A 150 7.26 6.68 -5.22
C GLY A 150 7.23 7.63 -4.02
N ASP A 151 6.06 7.92 -3.44
CA ASP A 151 5.94 8.81 -2.28
C ASP A 151 6.24 8.12 -0.94
N SER A 152 6.32 8.92 0.13
CA SER A 152 6.41 8.44 1.50
C SER A 152 5.29 7.42 1.83
N LEU A 153 5.68 6.28 2.39
CA LEU A 153 4.79 5.24 2.89
C LEU A 153 3.97 5.74 4.08
N GLU A 154 4.56 6.54 4.97
CA GLU A 154 3.83 7.15 6.10
C GLU A 154 2.75 8.10 5.61
N THR A 155 3.09 9.03 4.69
CA THR A 155 2.12 9.96 4.09
C THR A 155 0.99 9.19 3.43
N THR A 156 1.32 8.16 2.67
CA THR A 156 0.37 7.32 1.95
C THR A 156 -0.57 6.56 2.90
N ALA A 157 -0.06 6.00 3.99
CA ALA A 157 -0.86 5.31 5.00
C ALA A 157 -1.79 6.28 5.77
N MET A 158 -1.31 7.49 6.08
CA MET A 158 -2.15 8.52 6.67
C MET A 158 -3.30 8.93 5.72
N VAL A 159 -3.01 9.17 4.44
CA VAL A 159 -4.04 9.47 3.43
C VAL A 159 -5.08 8.36 3.33
N LEU A 160 -4.65 7.10 3.26
CA LEU A 160 -5.58 5.96 3.22
C LEU A 160 -6.43 5.89 4.49
N SER A 161 -5.82 6.11 5.66
CA SER A 161 -6.54 6.15 6.94
C SER A 161 -7.58 7.28 6.96
N SER A 162 -7.24 8.48 6.48
CA SER A 162 -8.17 9.62 6.38
C SER A 162 -9.33 9.32 5.43
N LEU A 163 -9.09 8.67 4.28
CA LEU A 163 -10.14 8.25 3.35
C LEU A 163 -11.08 7.20 3.96
N LEU A 164 -10.56 6.26 4.75
CA LEU A 164 -11.39 5.28 5.44
C LEU A 164 -12.19 5.91 6.60
N CYS A 165 -11.57 6.82 7.36
CA CYS A 165 -12.23 7.56 8.44
C CYS A 165 -13.31 8.51 7.91
N SER A 166 -13.10 9.17 6.78
CA SER A 166 -14.13 10.06 6.22
C SER A 166 -15.39 9.30 5.80
N ASN A 167 -15.24 8.06 5.34
CA ASN A 167 -16.32 7.16 4.96
C ASN A 167 -16.76 6.20 6.11
N VAL A 168 -16.44 6.53 7.36
CA VAL A 168 -16.70 5.65 8.52
C VAL A 168 -18.19 5.37 8.72
N ARG A 169 -19.10 6.28 8.36
CA ARG A 169 -20.55 6.06 8.51
C ARG A 169 -21.02 4.86 7.69
N GLN A 170 -20.47 4.70 6.49
CA GLN A 170 -20.75 3.61 5.56
C GLN A 170 -19.91 2.36 5.87
N LEU A 171 -18.70 2.54 6.42
CA LEU A 171 -17.73 1.48 6.65
C LEU A 171 -17.75 0.85 8.05
N ARG A 172 -18.31 1.50 9.08
CA ARG A 172 -18.22 1.03 10.48
C ARG A 172 -18.82 -0.36 10.72
N ASP A 173 -19.85 -0.71 9.96
CA ASP A 173 -20.56 -1.99 10.05
C ASP A 173 -20.03 -3.01 9.03
N LYS A 174 -18.94 -2.67 8.33
CA LYS A 174 -18.28 -3.50 7.32
C LYS A 174 -17.09 -4.24 7.92
N TYR A 175 -16.77 -5.37 7.31
CA TYR A 175 -15.54 -6.10 7.58
C TYR A 175 -14.55 -5.66 6.52
N ILE A 176 -13.45 -5.04 6.91
CA ILE A 176 -12.44 -4.56 5.96
C ILE A 176 -11.26 -5.54 5.96
N VAL A 177 -10.92 -6.00 4.76
CA VAL A 177 -9.72 -6.77 4.46
C VAL A 177 -8.76 -5.88 3.68
N LEU A 178 -7.54 -5.69 4.18
CA LEU A 178 -6.48 -4.99 3.48
C LEU A 178 -5.54 -6.01 2.81
N LEU A 179 -5.40 -5.94 1.49
CA LEU A 179 -4.47 -6.76 0.72
C LEU A 179 -3.29 -5.89 0.28
N GLY A 180 -2.11 -6.11 0.85
CA GLY A 180 -0.91 -5.35 0.55
C GLY A 180 0.14 -6.19 -0.18
N HIS A 181 0.58 -5.76 -1.36
CA HIS A 181 1.70 -6.38 -2.08
C HIS A 181 2.97 -5.57 -1.90
N SER A 182 4.10 -6.23 -1.62
CA SER A 182 5.41 -5.59 -1.43
C SER A 182 5.29 -4.43 -0.43
N GLN A 183 5.71 -3.21 -0.77
CA GLN A 183 5.55 -2.02 0.08
C GLN A 183 4.09 -1.70 0.46
N GLY A 184 3.12 -2.16 -0.33
CA GLY A 184 1.70 -2.04 -0.01
C GLY A 184 1.31 -2.74 1.29
N GLY A 185 2.08 -3.77 1.70
CA GLY A 185 1.91 -4.40 3.01
C GLY A 185 2.30 -3.48 4.17
N PHE A 186 3.33 -2.64 4.02
CA PHE A 186 3.64 -1.61 5.01
C PHE A 186 2.49 -0.62 5.15
N ILE A 187 1.94 -0.15 4.02
CA ILE A 187 0.80 0.78 4.01
C ILE A 187 -0.42 0.13 4.68
N ALA A 188 -0.71 -1.14 4.38
CA ALA A 188 -1.82 -1.88 4.97
C ALA A 188 -1.72 -1.96 6.51
N VAL A 189 -0.56 -2.41 7.02
CA VAL A 189 -0.31 -2.53 8.46
C VAL A 189 -0.31 -1.16 9.12
N ARG A 190 0.38 -0.17 8.55
CA ARG A 190 0.45 1.17 9.12
C ARG A 190 -0.92 1.84 9.16
N THR A 191 -1.76 1.64 8.14
CA THR A 191 -3.15 2.12 8.11
C THR A 191 -3.94 1.54 9.28
N ALA A 192 -3.89 0.22 9.51
CA ALA A 192 -4.59 -0.39 10.63
C ALA A 192 -4.10 0.12 11.99
N GLN A 193 -2.79 0.36 12.14
CA GLN A 193 -2.19 0.94 13.35
C GLN A 193 -2.62 2.39 13.60
N ILE A 194 -2.79 3.19 12.54
CA ILE A 194 -3.28 4.57 12.66
C ILE A 194 -4.76 4.55 13.06
N LEU A 195 -5.57 3.73 12.38
CA LEU A 195 -7.01 3.65 12.64
C LEU A 195 -7.30 3.25 14.09
N SER A 196 -6.56 2.32 14.70
CA SER A 196 -6.79 1.92 16.10
C SER A 196 -6.50 2.99 17.14
N GLN A 197 -5.84 4.09 16.76
CA GLN A 197 -5.63 5.24 17.64
C GLN A 197 -6.83 6.18 17.68
N HIS A 198 -7.83 5.97 16.81
CA HIS A 198 -9.03 6.79 16.71
C HIS A 198 -10.25 6.03 17.24
N SER A 199 -11.02 6.65 18.15
CA SER A 199 -12.23 6.04 18.70
C SER A 199 -13.37 5.91 17.67
N PHE A 200 -13.28 6.65 16.55
CA PHE A 200 -14.29 6.67 15.49
C PHE A 200 -13.65 6.35 14.13
N SER A 201 -13.28 5.08 13.95
CA SER A 201 -12.69 4.55 12.72
C SER A 201 -13.35 3.22 12.33
N PRO A 202 -13.36 2.86 11.04
CA PRO A 202 -13.78 1.51 10.66
C PRO A 202 -12.78 0.47 11.17
N ALA A 203 -13.28 -0.71 11.55
CA ALA A 203 -12.45 -1.80 12.06
C ALA A 203 -11.82 -2.61 10.91
N ILE A 204 -10.50 -2.78 10.95
CA ILE A 204 -9.78 -3.67 10.05
C ILE A 204 -9.83 -5.08 10.61
N ARG A 205 -10.51 -5.99 9.91
CA ARG A 205 -10.72 -7.37 10.37
C ARG A 205 -9.61 -8.30 9.95
N GLN A 206 -9.04 -8.06 8.77
CA GLN A 206 -7.95 -8.88 8.28
C GLN A 206 -6.96 -8.05 7.47
N ILE A 207 -5.70 -8.41 7.60
CA ILE A 207 -4.62 -7.93 6.74
C ILE A 207 -3.99 -9.17 6.09
N VAL A 208 -3.76 -9.11 4.79
CA VAL A 208 -2.94 -10.08 4.07
C VAL A 208 -1.81 -9.34 3.40
N THR A 209 -0.58 -9.70 3.72
CA THR A 209 0.60 -9.12 3.06
C THR A 209 1.29 -10.16 2.21
N LEU A 210 1.65 -9.78 0.98
CA LEU A 210 2.32 -10.62 0.00
C LEU A 210 3.71 -10.05 -0.30
N VAL A 211 4.74 -10.84 -0.02
CA VAL A 211 6.16 -10.54 -0.28
C VAL A 211 6.63 -9.17 0.24
N THR A 212 6.08 -8.73 1.37
CA THR A 212 6.45 -7.44 1.99
C THR A 212 7.82 -7.54 2.65
N PRO A 213 8.80 -6.68 2.28
CA PRO A 213 10.14 -6.74 2.85
C PRO A 213 10.22 -5.99 4.18
N TRP A 214 9.85 -6.63 5.30
CA TRP A 214 9.69 -5.97 6.61
C TRP A 214 10.95 -5.36 7.20
N ASP A 215 12.13 -5.85 6.84
CA ASP A 215 13.41 -5.22 7.21
C ASP A 215 13.82 -4.08 6.28
N GLY A 216 12.95 -3.68 5.35
CA GLY A 216 13.22 -2.63 4.38
C GLY A 216 14.28 -3.05 3.37
N CYS A 217 15.01 -2.07 2.85
CA CYS A 217 16.01 -2.22 1.80
C CYS A 217 17.28 -1.45 2.18
N LYS A 218 18.33 -2.18 2.57
CA LYS A 218 19.66 -1.59 2.84
C LYS A 218 20.22 -0.78 1.66
N LEU A 219 19.84 -1.14 0.43
CA LEU A 219 20.28 -0.44 -0.78
C LEU A 219 19.59 0.91 -0.99
N ALA A 220 18.44 1.16 -0.35
CA ALA A 220 17.76 2.45 -0.40
C ALA A 220 18.65 3.59 0.10
N ARG A 221 19.48 3.32 1.13
CA ARG A 221 20.48 4.29 1.61
C ARG A 221 21.48 4.71 0.54
N TYR A 222 21.95 3.77 -0.27
CA TYR A 222 22.89 4.06 -1.34
C TYR A 222 22.23 4.85 -2.47
N ALA A 223 20.98 4.52 -2.82
CA ALA A 223 20.23 5.27 -3.84
C ALA A 223 20.12 6.77 -3.48
N LYS A 224 19.92 7.09 -2.19
CA LYS A 224 19.86 8.47 -1.67
C LYS A 224 21.19 9.21 -1.76
N LEU A 225 22.29 8.53 -1.41
CA LEU A 225 23.63 9.14 -1.46
C LEU A 225 24.05 9.48 -2.90
N VAL A 226 23.60 8.70 -3.87
CA VAL A 226 23.99 8.86 -5.28
C VAL A 226 23.04 9.78 -6.04
N ASN A 227 21.76 9.85 -5.64
CA ASN A 227 20.77 10.74 -6.25
C ASN A 227 19.92 11.45 -5.17
N PRO A 228 20.18 12.74 -4.87
CA PRO A 228 19.40 13.53 -3.91
C PRO A 228 17.92 13.69 -4.27
N VAL A 229 17.53 13.42 -5.53
CA VAL A 229 16.15 13.48 -6.03
C VAL A 229 15.53 12.08 -6.08
N SER A 230 16.07 11.11 -5.32
CA SER A 230 15.50 9.77 -5.24
C SER A 230 14.06 9.80 -4.74
N PRO A 231 13.19 8.88 -5.21
CA PRO A 231 11.82 8.76 -4.70
C PRO A 231 11.78 8.70 -3.16
N LYS A 232 10.88 9.47 -2.54
CA LYS A 232 10.77 9.57 -1.07
C LYS A 232 10.49 8.25 -0.39
N VAL A 233 9.89 7.30 -1.10
CA VAL A 233 9.71 5.94 -0.59
C VAL A 233 11.02 5.28 -0.15
N PHE A 234 12.16 5.69 -0.71
CA PHE A 234 13.48 5.21 -0.30
C PHE A 234 13.95 5.77 1.04
N ASP A 235 13.39 6.88 1.50
CA ASP A 235 13.60 7.36 2.88
C ASP A 235 12.92 6.42 3.86
N ASP A 236 11.69 6.00 3.55
CA ASP A 236 10.87 5.17 4.43
C ASP A 236 11.26 3.69 4.39
N ILE A 237 11.64 3.14 3.24
CA ILE A 237 12.02 1.72 3.14
C ILE A 237 13.47 1.46 3.54
N ASP A 238 14.27 2.48 3.87
CA ASP A 238 15.61 2.25 4.45
C ASP A 238 15.48 1.43 5.74
N THR A 239 16.32 0.41 5.92
CA THR A 239 16.24 -0.54 7.05
C THR A 239 16.28 0.17 8.41
N ASP A 240 17.04 1.25 8.50
CA ASP A 240 17.21 2.04 9.73
C ASP A 240 16.28 3.25 9.79
N SER A 241 15.28 3.33 8.89
CA SER A 241 14.38 4.48 8.84
C SER A 241 13.47 4.54 10.07
N LYS A 242 13.06 5.75 10.42
CA LYS A 242 12.03 5.96 11.45
C LYS A 242 10.73 5.21 11.11
N PHE A 243 10.38 5.12 9.83
CA PHE A 243 9.18 4.44 9.37
C PHE A 243 9.23 2.94 9.69
N ILE A 244 10.28 2.23 9.29
CA ILE A 244 10.45 0.79 9.57
C ILE A 244 10.41 0.54 11.08
N HIS A 245 11.13 1.33 11.86
CA HIS A 245 11.10 1.22 13.32
C HIS A 245 9.70 1.45 13.90
N THR A 246 8.97 2.44 13.41
CA THR A 246 7.61 2.76 13.88
C THR A 246 6.63 1.63 13.56
N VAL A 247 6.64 1.12 12.33
CA VAL A 247 5.76 0.02 11.91
C VAL A 247 6.02 -1.23 12.76
N LYS A 248 7.29 -1.66 12.89
CA LYS A 248 7.67 -2.88 13.61
C LYS A 248 7.46 -2.82 15.12
N SER A 249 7.45 -1.61 15.70
CA SER A 249 7.25 -1.40 17.14
C SER A 249 5.80 -1.10 17.50
N SER A 250 4.94 -0.79 16.55
CA SER A 250 3.51 -0.55 16.81
C SER A 250 2.73 -1.87 16.73
N PRO A 251 1.88 -2.20 17.73
CA PRO A 251 1.07 -3.41 17.64
C PRO A 251 -0.06 -3.24 16.62
N LEU A 252 -0.50 -4.36 16.05
CA LEU A 252 -1.78 -4.40 15.33
C LEU A 252 -2.95 -4.30 16.34
N PRO A 253 -4.14 -3.85 15.89
CA PRO A 253 -5.34 -3.92 16.72
C PRO A 253 -5.61 -5.39 17.12
N PRO A 254 -5.95 -5.69 18.39
CA PRO A 254 -6.07 -7.06 18.88
C PRO A 254 -7.04 -7.95 18.09
N GLU A 255 -8.08 -7.35 17.51
CA GLU A 255 -9.12 -8.01 16.72
C GLU A 255 -8.78 -8.15 15.23
N THR A 256 -7.63 -7.64 14.78
CA THR A 256 -7.18 -7.74 13.39
C THR A 256 -6.41 -9.04 13.18
N ALA A 257 -6.98 -9.97 12.40
CA ALA A 257 -6.24 -11.13 11.93
C ALA A 257 -5.16 -10.72 10.92
N TYR A 258 -4.00 -11.35 10.98
CA TYR A 258 -2.89 -11.03 10.07
C TYR A 258 -2.35 -12.29 9.38
N THR A 259 -2.41 -12.33 8.05
CA THR A 259 -1.82 -13.38 7.22
C THR A 259 -0.59 -12.84 6.49
N LEU A 260 0.55 -13.50 6.69
CA LEU A 260 1.80 -13.20 6.00
C LEU A 260 2.06 -14.25 4.91
N ILE A 261 2.18 -13.83 3.66
CA ILE A 261 2.59 -14.66 2.53
C ILE A 261 3.98 -14.19 2.09
N TYR A 262 4.98 -15.06 2.21
CA TYR A 262 6.36 -14.80 1.80
C TYR A 262 6.76 -15.75 0.68
N GLY A 263 7.68 -15.29 -0.18
CA GLY A 263 8.02 -15.98 -1.42
C GLY A 263 9.51 -16.17 -1.62
N ALA A 264 9.86 -17.24 -2.32
CA ALA A 264 11.16 -17.43 -2.95
C ALA A 264 10.97 -18.10 -4.31
N THR A 265 11.85 -17.85 -5.28
CA THR A 265 11.79 -18.61 -6.54
C THR A 265 12.09 -20.09 -6.32
N ALA A 266 11.65 -20.94 -7.25
CA ALA A 266 11.94 -22.37 -7.21
C ALA A 266 13.45 -22.67 -7.20
N GLU A 267 14.25 -21.81 -7.82
CA GLU A 267 15.72 -21.89 -7.82
C GLU A 267 16.29 -21.41 -6.48
N SER A 268 15.89 -20.21 -6.01
CA SER A 268 16.49 -19.60 -4.83
C SER A 268 16.12 -20.34 -3.53
N SER A 269 14.93 -20.94 -3.48
CA SER A 269 14.46 -21.79 -2.37
C SER A 269 15.38 -22.96 -2.04
N LYS A 270 16.23 -23.38 -2.99
CA LYS A 270 17.23 -24.46 -2.83
C LYS A 270 18.59 -23.95 -2.37
N THR A 271 18.74 -22.64 -2.16
CA THR A 271 20.00 -22.01 -1.74
C THR A 271 19.99 -21.71 -0.25
N ALA A 272 21.17 -21.38 0.31
CA ALA A 272 21.28 -20.94 1.70
C ALA A 272 20.60 -19.58 1.98
N ASN A 273 20.20 -18.84 0.95
CA ASN A 273 19.53 -17.54 1.09
C ASN A 273 18.32 -17.42 0.13
N PRO A 274 17.20 -18.13 0.42
CA PRO A 274 15.98 -18.06 -0.37
C PRO A 274 15.47 -16.62 -0.50
N ASN A 275 15.08 -16.23 -1.71
CA ASN A 275 14.64 -14.87 -2.03
C ASN A 275 13.70 -14.83 -3.24
N ASP A 276 12.91 -13.79 -3.34
CA ASP A 276 11.95 -13.59 -4.43
C ASP A 276 12.57 -12.81 -5.62
N GLU A 277 13.89 -12.92 -5.82
CA GLU A 277 14.72 -12.12 -6.76
C GLU A 277 15.02 -10.69 -6.30
N LEU A 278 14.31 -10.15 -5.30
CA LEU A 278 14.58 -8.81 -4.74
C LEU A 278 14.93 -8.85 -3.25
N PHE A 279 14.16 -9.60 -2.47
CA PHE A 279 14.24 -9.63 -1.01
C PHE A 279 14.30 -11.07 -0.50
N THR A 280 15.14 -11.27 0.51
CA THR A 280 15.28 -12.57 1.16
C THR A 280 14.01 -12.92 1.93
N THR A 281 13.76 -14.22 2.09
CA THR A 281 12.67 -14.71 2.94
C THR A 281 12.84 -14.28 4.39
N GLU A 282 14.08 -14.17 4.88
CA GLU A 282 14.39 -13.59 6.21
C GLU A 282 13.83 -12.17 6.33
N ASN A 283 14.09 -11.30 5.35
CA ASN A 283 13.57 -9.94 5.31
C ASN A 283 12.03 -9.94 5.26
N GLN A 284 11.44 -10.80 4.43
CA GLN A 284 9.98 -10.92 4.30
C GLN A 284 9.28 -11.50 5.55
N LEU A 285 10.02 -12.13 6.47
CA LEU A 285 9.50 -12.68 7.73
C LEU A 285 9.73 -11.74 8.92
N ALA A 286 10.60 -10.73 8.76
CA ALA A 286 11.09 -9.87 9.84
C ALA A 286 10.12 -8.77 10.29
N THR A 287 8.86 -9.12 10.52
CA THR A 287 7.75 -8.24 10.95
C THR A 287 8.00 -7.48 12.26
N GLY A 288 8.94 -7.94 13.10
CA GLY A 288 9.22 -7.36 14.41
C GLY A 288 8.46 -8.05 15.54
N LYS A 289 8.62 -7.55 16.78
CA LYS A 289 8.09 -8.23 17.98
C LYS A 289 6.59 -7.99 18.19
N ASN A 290 6.06 -6.88 17.68
CA ASN A 290 4.71 -6.41 17.98
C ASN A 290 3.70 -6.70 16.85
N ILE A 291 4.17 -7.19 15.71
CA ILE A 291 3.34 -7.66 14.61
C ILE A 291 3.51 -9.17 14.55
N LYS A 292 2.49 -9.92 14.98
CA LYS A 292 2.50 -11.38 14.94
C LYS A 292 1.48 -11.88 13.93
N PRO A 293 1.91 -12.53 12.84
CA PRO A 293 0.98 -13.17 11.92
C PRO A 293 0.15 -14.24 12.65
N THR A 294 -1.16 -14.21 12.44
CA THR A 294 -2.09 -15.30 12.79
C THR A 294 -1.82 -16.53 11.92
N SER A 295 -1.43 -16.33 10.65
CA SER A 295 -0.98 -17.38 9.76
C SER A 295 0.19 -16.92 8.90
N THR A 296 1.02 -17.87 8.49
CA THR A 296 2.20 -17.63 7.65
C THR A 296 2.28 -18.69 6.58
N HIS A 297 2.42 -18.28 5.32
CA HIS A 297 2.43 -19.16 4.16
C HIS A 297 3.66 -18.86 3.29
N ASN A 298 4.34 -19.92 2.88
CA ASN A 298 5.39 -19.85 1.87
C ASN A 298 4.77 -20.13 0.50
N VAL A 299 5.28 -19.45 -0.54
CA VAL A 299 4.94 -19.71 -1.94
C VAL A 299 6.21 -19.72 -2.79
N LEU A 300 6.19 -20.51 -3.88
CA LEU A 300 7.30 -20.56 -4.84
C LEU A 300 7.07 -19.55 -5.98
N THR A 301 7.41 -18.29 -5.74
CA THR A 301 7.18 -17.19 -6.70
C THR A 301 8.27 -16.12 -6.63
N SER A 302 8.41 -15.35 -7.71
CA SER A 302 9.23 -14.13 -7.71
C SER A 302 8.44 -12.92 -7.22
N HIS A 303 9.14 -11.86 -6.87
CA HIS A 303 8.52 -10.64 -6.37
C HIS A 303 7.52 -10.05 -7.37
N ALA A 304 7.92 -10.03 -8.65
CA ALA A 304 7.15 -9.45 -9.75
C ALA A 304 5.96 -10.32 -10.17
N GLU A 305 6.08 -11.65 -10.12
CA GLU A 305 5.03 -12.58 -10.56
C GLU A 305 4.09 -13.02 -9.44
N SER A 306 4.40 -12.72 -8.18
CA SER A 306 3.60 -13.10 -7.01
C SER A 306 2.10 -12.78 -7.12
N LEU A 307 1.71 -11.68 -7.77
CA LEU A 307 0.29 -11.32 -7.96
C LEU A 307 -0.44 -12.16 -9.02
N ARG A 308 0.30 -12.87 -9.87
CA ARG A 308 -0.22 -13.74 -10.94
C ARG A 308 -0.07 -15.23 -10.63
N ASP A 309 0.69 -15.55 -9.58
CA ASP A 309 0.92 -16.92 -9.17
C ASP A 309 -0.37 -17.58 -8.70
N ASN A 310 -0.66 -18.78 -9.20
CA ASN A 310 -1.90 -19.48 -8.92
C ASN A 310 -2.02 -19.89 -7.44
N GLU A 311 -0.92 -20.29 -6.80
CA GLU A 311 -0.93 -20.64 -5.38
C GLU A 311 -1.27 -19.41 -4.54
N VAL A 312 -0.65 -18.27 -4.85
CA VAL A 312 -0.97 -16.99 -4.20
C VAL A 312 -2.43 -16.58 -4.39
N VAL A 313 -2.94 -16.65 -5.63
CA VAL A 313 -4.34 -16.32 -5.93
C VAL A 313 -5.29 -17.16 -5.09
N MET A 314 -5.05 -18.48 -5.01
CA MET A 314 -5.89 -19.40 -4.24
C MET A 314 -5.76 -19.21 -2.73
N LEU A 315 -4.56 -18.91 -2.22
CA LEU A 315 -4.36 -18.58 -0.81
C LEU A 315 -5.12 -17.32 -0.40
N ILE A 316 -5.06 -16.26 -1.22
CA ILE A 316 -5.79 -15.02 -0.96
C ILE A 316 -7.30 -15.26 -1.02
N LYS A 317 -7.78 -16.05 -1.99
CA LYS A 317 -9.19 -16.46 -2.04
C LYS A 317 -9.62 -17.14 -0.74
N GLY A 318 -8.86 -18.14 -0.28
CA GLY A 318 -9.13 -18.84 0.98
C GLY A 318 -9.15 -17.92 2.19
N CYS A 319 -8.24 -16.92 2.24
CA CYS A 319 -8.25 -15.90 3.29
C CYS A 319 -9.57 -15.08 3.30
N VAL A 320 -10.02 -14.65 2.13
CA VAL A 320 -11.27 -13.87 1.98
C VAL A 320 -12.50 -14.73 2.32
N GLU A 321 -12.54 -15.99 1.88
CA GLU A 321 -13.59 -16.94 2.21
C GLU A 321 -13.68 -17.22 3.72
N GLN A 322 -12.54 -17.40 4.38
CA GLN A 322 -12.50 -17.58 5.83
C GLN A 322 -13.08 -16.34 6.56
N CYS A 323 -12.78 -15.14 6.08
CA CYS A 323 -13.35 -13.91 6.62
C CYS A 323 -14.89 -13.88 6.49
N LEU A 324 -15.41 -14.29 5.33
CA LEU A 324 -16.85 -14.42 5.09
C LEU A 324 -17.52 -15.46 6.02
N MET A 325 -16.85 -16.58 6.28
CA MET A 325 -17.37 -17.62 7.18
C MET A 325 -17.42 -17.14 8.63
N ASN A 326 -16.35 -16.50 9.12
CA ASN A 326 -16.27 -15.93 10.47
C ASN A 326 -17.33 -14.85 10.71
N PHE A 327 -17.70 -14.12 9.66
CA PHE A 327 -18.82 -13.17 9.71
C PHE A 327 -20.17 -13.89 9.94
N LYS A 328 -20.46 -14.95 9.17
CA LYS A 328 -21.74 -15.68 9.28
C LYS A 328 -21.94 -16.22 10.70
N THR A 329 -20.92 -16.87 11.27
CA THR A 329 -20.98 -17.45 12.62
C THR A 329 -21.18 -16.40 13.72
N SER A 330 -20.49 -15.26 13.64
CA SER A 330 -20.68 -14.15 14.59
C SER A 330 -22.10 -13.58 14.56
N SER A 331 -22.72 -13.51 13.38
CA SER A 331 -24.09 -13.00 13.24
C SER A 331 -25.16 -13.91 13.83
N TYR A 332 -24.97 -15.24 13.79
CA TYR A 332 -25.88 -16.21 14.41
C TYR A 332 -25.80 -16.20 15.95
N THR A 333 -24.64 -15.86 16.51
CA THR A 333 -24.42 -15.91 17.97
C THR A 333 -25.04 -14.70 18.67
N ASN A 334 -25.13 -13.55 17.99
CA ASN A 334 -25.75 -12.31 18.51
C ASN A 334 -27.28 -12.26 18.33
N GLN A 335 -27.90 -13.30 17.77
CA GLN A 335 -29.36 -13.40 17.58
C GLN A 335 -30.03 -14.38 18.55
N ARG A 336 -29.30 -14.92 19.53
CA ARG A 336 -29.85 -15.80 20.58
C ARG A 336 -29.92 -15.12 21.93
#